data_AF-A0A3C2CU58-F1
#
_entry.id   AF-A0A3C2CU58-F1
#
_cell.length_a   1.000
_cell.length_b   1.000
_cell.length_c   1.000
_cell.angle_alpha   90.00
_cell.angle_beta   90.00
_cell.angle_gamma   90.00
#
_symmetry.space_group_name_H-M   'P 1'
#
loop_
_entity.id
_entity.type
_entity.pdbx_description
1 polymer ?
#
loop_
_entity_poly.entity_id
_entity_poly.type
_entity_poly.pdbx_seq_one_letter_code
_entity_poly.pdbx_strand_id
1 'polypeptide(L)'
;MGRSFTLKGLIDSGNQLYDPISKMPVMIVSIAKLKDQLPREIMDIAKNPDCVLSGIGNFSPELENKMRVIPCKVVGQEHQLIIAFNPESIKIVTEQESYKADKGLISFTVQELSGDDSFQCIIHPKMMTGMANADSAVKVS
;
A
#
# COMPACT_ATOMS: atom_id res chain seq x y z
N MET A 1 11.38 11.90 -0.91
CA MET A 1 12.04 10.70 -0.32
C MET A 1 11.95 9.55 -1.32
N GLY A 2 13.07 9.00 -1.80
CA GLY A 2 13.11 7.90 -2.78
C GLY A 2 13.51 6.56 -2.17
N ARG A 3 12.70 6.01 -1.26
CA ARG A 3 12.93 4.66 -0.70
C ARG A 3 12.12 3.63 -1.49
N SER A 4 12.76 2.53 -1.85
CA SER A 4 12.13 1.38 -2.50
C SER A 4 12.16 0.17 -1.58
N PHE A 5 11.09 -0.61 -1.58
CA PHE A 5 10.94 -1.82 -0.79
C PHE A 5 10.48 -2.95 -1.69
N THR A 6 11.03 -4.14 -1.46
CA THR A 6 10.61 -5.38 -2.12
C THR A 6 10.04 -6.32 -1.07
N LEU A 7 8.80 -6.73 -1.26
CA LEU A 7 8.02 -7.52 -0.32
C LEU A 7 7.34 -8.67 -1.07
N LYS A 8 7.12 -9.80 -0.39
CA LYS A 8 6.25 -10.86 -0.92
C LYS A 8 4.80 -10.43 -0.74
N GLY A 9 4.01 -10.55 -1.81
CA GLY A 9 2.61 -10.16 -1.80
C GLY A 9 1.67 -11.31 -2.12
N LEU A 10 0.51 -11.30 -1.48
CA LEU A 10 -0.63 -12.15 -1.80
C LEU A 10 -1.65 -11.32 -2.60
N ILE A 11 -2.01 -11.79 -3.80
CA ILE A 11 -3.13 -11.22 -4.56
C ILE A 11 -4.42 -11.77 -3.93
N ASP A 12 -5.19 -10.91 -3.29
CA ASP A 12 -6.40 -11.30 -2.55
C ASP A 12 -7.66 -10.89 -3.30
N SER A 13 -8.39 -11.85 -3.85
CA SER A 13 -9.68 -11.60 -4.50
C SER A 13 -10.75 -11.02 -3.56
N GLY A 14 -10.59 -11.20 -2.25
CA GLY A 14 -11.49 -10.67 -1.23
C GLY A 14 -11.21 -9.21 -0.86
N ASN A 15 -10.05 -8.67 -1.22
CA ASN A 15 -9.72 -7.27 -0.97
C ASN A 15 -10.55 -6.35 -1.89
N GLN A 16 -11.52 -5.68 -1.29
CA GLN A 16 -12.44 -4.74 -1.94
C GLN A 16 -12.18 -3.28 -1.53
N LEU A 17 -10.97 -2.98 -1.04
CA LEU A 17 -10.64 -1.67 -0.50
C LEU A 17 -10.30 -0.67 -1.62
N TYR A 18 -11.03 0.44 -1.64
CA TYR A 18 -10.84 1.55 -2.58
C TYR A 18 -10.89 2.88 -1.86
N ASP A 19 -10.16 3.86 -2.37
CA ASP A 19 -10.43 5.26 -2.04
C ASP A 19 -11.82 5.66 -2.59
N PRO A 20 -12.78 6.09 -1.74
CA PRO A 20 -14.12 6.45 -2.18
C PRO A 20 -14.15 7.62 -3.17
N ILE A 21 -13.13 8.50 -3.17
CA ILE A 21 -13.06 9.67 -4.04
C ILE A 21 -12.40 9.31 -5.37
N SER A 22 -11.13 8.91 -5.35
CA SER A 22 -10.38 8.63 -6.59
C SER A 22 -10.70 7.28 -7.24
N LYS A 23 -11.38 6.39 -6.51
CA LYS A 23 -11.59 4.98 -6.87
C LYS A 23 -10.30 4.19 -7.10
N MET A 24 -9.17 4.67 -6.58
CA MET A 24 -7.92 3.92 -6.63
C MET A 24 -7.99 2.71 -5.71
N PRO A 25 -7.53 1.53 -6.16
CA PRO A 25 -7.44 0.34 -5.32
C PRO A 25 -6.40 0.55 -4.22
N VAL A 26 -6.57 -0.13 -3.08
CA VAL A 26 -5.67 -0.02 -1.93
C VAL A 26 -5.06 -1.37 -1.60
N MET A 27 -3.73 -1.43 -1.55
CA MET A 27 -3.00 -2.57 -1.01
C MET A 27 -2.63 -2.33 0.45
N ILE A 28 -2.50 -3.41 1.20
CA ILE A 28 -2.14 -3.37 2.62
C ILE A 28 -0.72 -3.93 2.75
N VAL A 29 0.16 -3.22 3.45
CA VAL A 29 1.55 -3.61 3.69
C VAL A 29 1.77 -3.76 5.20
N SER A 30 2.22 -4.94 5.63
CA SER A 30 2.70 -5.14 6.98
C SER A 30 4.06 -4.50 7.16
N ILE A 31 4.20 -3.71 8.23
CA ILE A 31 5.47 -3.10 8.63
C ILE A 31 6.08 -3.80 9.84
N ALA A 32 5.50 -4.92 10.30
CA ALA A 32 5.96 -5.67 11.46
C ALA A 32 7.46 -6.03 11.39
N LYS A 33 7.96 -6.30 10.18
CA LYS A 33 9.35 -6.69 9.89
C LYS A 33 10.18 -5.62 9.18
N LEU A 34 9.61 -4.42 8.97
CA LEU A 34 10.27 -3.29 8.28
C LEU A 34 10.80 -2.23 9.26
N LYS A 35 11.03 -2.63 10.52
CA LYS A 35 11.47 -1.72 11.60
C LYS A 35 12.74 -0.97 11.18
N ASP A 36 12.68 0.36 11.31
CA ASP A 36 13.71 1.34 10.97
C ASP A 36 14.00 1.61 9.49
N GLN A 37 13.36 0.90 8.55
CA GLN A 37 13.52 1.20 7.13
C GLN A 37 12.52 2.26 6.63
N LEU A 38 11.37 2.37 7.31
CA LEU A 38 10.34 3.36 7.00
C LEU A 38 10.56 4.69 7.74
N PRO A 39 10.11 5.82 7.16
CA PRO A 39 10.02 7.08 7.88
C PRO A 39 9.21 6.92 9.18
N ARG A 40 9.61 7.62 10.24
CA ARG A 40 8.95 7.50 11.55
C ARG A 40 7.48 7.90 11.46
N GLU A 41 7.17 8.89 10.65
CA GLU A 41 5.81 9.37 10.40
C GLU A 41 4.89 8.24 9.90
N ILE A 42 5.38 7.42 8.96
CA ILE A 42 4.60 6.27 8.45
C ILE A 42 4.42 5.21 9.53
N MET A 43 5.46 4.94 10.32
CA MET A 43 5.36 3.98 11.43
C MET A 43 4.36 4.43 12.50
N ASP A 44 4.32 5.71 12.82
CA ASP A 44 3.42 6.27 13.83
C ASP A 44 1.97 6.23 13.34
N ILE A 45 1.73 6.57 12.07
CA ILE A 45 0.40 6.47 11.44
C ILE A 45 -0.09 5.01 11.40
N ALA A 46 0.79 4.06 11.06
CA ALA A 46 0.43 2.64 11.02
C ALA A 46 0.10 2.05 12.41
N LYS A 47 0.69 2.62 13.48
CA LYS A 47 0.39 2.23 14.88
C LYS A 47 -0.88 2.89 15.39
N ASN A 48 -1.08 4.16 15.06
CA ASN A 48 -2.20 4.96 15.54
C ASN A 48 -2.71 5.90 14.44
N PRO A 49 -3.66 5.45 13.59
CA PRO A 49 -4.25 6.29 12.54
C PRO A 49 -4.92 7.57 13.07
N ASP A 50 -5.36 7.57 14.33
CA ASP A 50 -6.07 8.71 14.94
C ASP A 50 -5.22 9.98 15.04
N CYS A 51 -3.88 9.87 15.00
CA CYS A 51 -3.00 11.03 14.98
C CYS A 51 -3.22 11.91 13.73
N VAL A 52 -3.62 11.30 12.60
CA VAL A 52 -3.98 12.03 11.37
C VAL A 52 -5.38 12.63 11.51
N LEU A 53 -6.33 11.86 12.03
CA LEU A 53 -7.74 12.24 12.13
C LEU A 53 -7.99 13.37 13.13
N SER A 54 -7.22 13.40 14.21
CA SER A 54 -7.29 14.42 15.25
C SER A 54 -6.54 15.71 14.91
N GLY A 55 -5.74 15.72 13.83
CA GLY A 55 -4.89 16.86 13.46
C GLY A 55 -3.74 17.13 14.44
N ILE A 56 -3.45 16.19 15.34
CA ILE A 56 -2.39 16.31 16.36
C ILE A 56 -1.02 15.93 15.78
N GLY A 57 -0.99 15.13 14.72
CA GLY A 57 0.25 14.77 14.03
C GLY A 57 0.88 15.96 13.30
N ASN A 58 2.20 16.14 13.46
CA ASN A 58 2.97 17.13 12.72
C ASN A 58 3.63 16.44 11.52
N PHE A 59 2.98 16.49 10.36
CA PHE A 59 3.46 15.86 9.14
C PHE A 59 4.04 16.90 8.19
N SER A 60 5.00 16.49 7.36
CA SER A 60 5.46 17.37 6.29
C SER A 60 4.34 17.62 5.27
N PRO A 61 4.24 18.82 4.67
CA PRO A 61 3.25 19.10 3.64
C PRO A 61 3.32 18.14 2.44
N GLU A 62 4.52 17.63 2.12
CA GLU A 62 4.68 16.61 1.08
C GLU A 62 3.95 15.31 1.43
N LEU A 63 4.04 14.87 2.69
CA LEU A 63 3.41 13.65 3.16
C LEU A 63 1.88 13.81 3.23
N GLU A 64 1.39 14.92 3.78
CA GLU A 64 -0.05 15.20 3.87
C GLU A 64 -0.74 15.17 2.51
N ASN A 65 -0.14 15.78 1.49
CA ASN A 65 -0.67 15.77 0.12
C ASN A 65 -0.77 14.36 -0.49
N LYS A 66 0.05 13.43 -0.01
CA LYS A 66 0.08 12.02 -0.43
C LYS A 66 -0.86 11.14 0.42
N MET A 67 -1.42 11.62 1.52
CA MET A 67 -2.34 10.84 2.36
C MET A 67 -3.77 10.80 1.82
N ARG A 68 -4.48 9.72 2.10
CA ARG A 68 -5.90 9.51 1.82
C ARG A 68 -6.54 8.86 3.05
N VAL A 69 -7.63 9.45 3.55
CA VAL A 69 -8.45 8.86 4.61
C VAL A 69 -9.50 7.99 3.95
N ILE A 70 -9.50 6.69 4.25
CA ILE A 70 -10.37 5.72 3.58
C ILE A 70 -11.26 5.03 4.64
N PRO A 71 -12.59 5.11 4.51
CA PRO A 71 -13.49 4.34 5.35
C PRO A 71 -13.40 2.86 4.97
N CYS A 72 -13.10 2.02 5.96
CA CYS A 72 -13.03 0.58 5.85
C CYS A 72 -14.16 -0.06 6.66
N LYS A 73 -14.79 -1.09 6.10
CA LYS A 73 -15.77 -1.91 6.80
C LYS A 73 -15.11 -3.23 7.20
N VAL A 74 -14.92 -3.40 8.50
CA VAL A 74 -14.49 -4.67 9.08
C VAL A 74 -15.67 -5.26 9.85
N VAL A 75 -15.95 -6.54 9.63
CA VAL A 75 -17.05 -7.22 10.33
C VAL A 75 -16.81 -7.15 11.83
N GLY A 76 -17.78 -6.60 12.57
CA GLY A 76 -17.71 -6.44 14.03
C GLY A 76 -17.06 -5.14 14.50
N GLN A 77 -16.61 -4.25 13.61
CA GLN A 77 -16.14 -2.91 13.96
C GLN A 77 -16.82 -1.86 13.09
N GLU A 78 -17.59 -0.97 13.72
CA GLU A 78 -18.23 0.13 13.02
C GLU A 78 -17.24 1.29 12.78
N HIS A 79 -17.30 1.88 11.58
CA HIS A 79 -16.69 3.17 11.25
C HIS A 79 -15.15 3.23 11.38
N GLN A 80 -14.44 2.17 10.97
CA GLN A 80 -12.98 2.24 10.87
C GLN A 80 -12.53 3.15 9.73
N LEU A 81 -11.53 3.97 10.00
CA LEU A 81 -10.80 4.74 9.01
C LEU A 81 -9.37 4.20 8.94
N ILE A 82 -8.84 4.09 7.72
CA ILE A 82 -7.43 3.80 7.48
C ILE A 82 -6.79 4.95 6.73
N ILE A 83 -5.48 5.10 6.89
CA ILE A 83 -4.69 6.08 6.15
C ILE A 83 -3.91 5.34 5.07
N ALA A 84 -4.17 5.70 3.82
CA ALA A 84 -3.43 5.20 2.68
C ALA A 84 -2.56 6.32 2.08
N PHE A 85 -1.48 5.92 1.42
CA PHE A 85 -0.51 6.83 0.82
C PHE A 85 -0.44 6.59 -0.68
N ASN A 86 -0.33 7.68 -1.44
CA ASN A 86 -0.04 7.62 -2.87
C ASN A 86 1.47 7.49 -3.11
N PRO A 87 1.98 6.31 -3.53
CA PRO A 87 3.39 6.11 -3.80
C PRO A 87 3.79 6.71 -5.15
N GLU A 88 5.10 6.83 -5.37
CA GLU A 88 5.63 7.25 -6.69
C GLU A 88 5.49 6.15 -7.74
N SER A 89 5.65 4.89 -7.33
CA SER A 89 5.47 3.72 -8.21
C SER A 89 5.20 2.46 -7.41
N ILE A 90 4.34 1.59 -7.95
CA ILE A 90 4.17 0.21 -7.52
C ILE A 90 4.50 -0.69 -8.71
N LYS A 91 5.42 -1.64 -8.50
CA LYS A 91 5.76 -2.70 -9.46
C LYS A 91 5.41 -4.04 -8.83
N ILE A 92 4.65 -4.87 -9.55
CA ILE A 92 4.26 -6.20 -9.10
C ILE A 92 4.90 -7.20 -10.05
N VAL A 93 5.70 -8.10 -9.51
CA VAL A 93 6.44 -9.11 -10.28
C VAL A 93 5.89 -10.48 -9.92
N THR A 94 5.43 -11.21 -10.92
CA THR A 94 5.04 -12.62 -10.81
C THR A 94 6.07 -13.49 -11.55
N GLU A 95 5.92 -14.80 -11.49
CA GLU A 95 6.79 -15.72 -12.26
C GLU A 95 6.68 -15.51 -13.78
N GLN A 96 5.53 -15.02 -14.25
CA GLN A 96 5.21 -14.92 -15.67
C GLN A 96 5.37 -13.51 -16.20
N GLU A 97 5.04 -12.48 -15.41
CA GLU A 97 4.89 -11.11 -15.89
C GLU A 97 5.29 -10.07 -14.84
N SER A 98 5.65 -8.86 -15.31
CA SER A 98 5.84 -7.68 -14.47
C SER A 98 4.79 -6.63 -14.81
N TYR A 99 4.05 -6.19 -13.80
CA TYR A 99 3.02 -5.16 -13.92
C TYR A 99 3.50 -3.88 -13.26
N LYS A 100 3.31 -2.75 -13.94
CA LYS A 100 3.38 -1.45 -13.30
C LYS A 100 1.95 -1.04 -12.94
N ALA A 101 1.65 -0.90 -11.66
CA ALA A 101 0.33 -0.45 -11.26
C ALA A 101 0.22 1.06 -11.46
N ASP A 102 -0.50 1.48 -12.50
CA ASP A 102 -0.72 2.90 -12.82
C ASP A 102 -1.56 3.62 -11.75
N LYS A 103 -2.36 2.85 -11.00
CA LYS A 103 -3.20 3.34 -9.92
C LYS A 103 -3.11 2.38 -8.74
N GLY A 104 -2.70 2.89 -7.59
CA GLY A 104 -2.71 2.13 -6.36
C GLY A 104 -2.26 2.95 -5.16
N LEU A 105 -2.94 2.76 -4.04
CA LEU A 105 -2.58 3.35 -2.75
C LEU A 105 -2.05 2.27 -1.82
N ILE A 106 -1.20 2.66 -0.87
CA ILE A 106 -0.63 1.76 0.12
C ILE A 106 -1.12 2.15 1.51
N SER A 107 -1.79 1.24 2.21
CA SER A 107 -2.05 1.36 3.64
C SER A 107 -1.04 0.51 4.42
N PHE A 108 -0.49 1.05 5.50
CA PHE A 108 0.46 0.33 6.35
C PHE A 108 -0.22 -0.20 7.61
N THR A 109 0.14 -1.41 8.04
CA THR A 109 -0.34 -2.02 9.29
C THR A 109 0.81 -2.61 10.10
N VAL A 110 0.72 -2.51 11.42
CA VAL A 110 1.67 -3.16 12.34
C VAL A 110 1.39 -4.65 12.54
N GLN A 111 0.23 -5.13 12.09
CA GLN A 111 -0.14 -6.54 12.21
C GLN A 111 0.65 -7.39 11.21
N GLU A 112 1.06 -8.58 11.64
CA GLU A 112 1.54 -9.59 10.71
C GLU A 112 0.37 -10.10 9.87
N LEU A 113 0.56 -10.15 8.55
CA LEU A 113 -0.47 -10.61 7.62
C LEU A 113 -0.41 -12.13 7.41
N SER A 114 0.74 -12.74 7.70
CA SER A 114 0.94 -14.18 7.64
C SER A 114 1.86 -14.64 8.76
N GLY A 115 1.45 -15.69 9.49
CA GLY A 115 2.21 -16.23 10.61
C GLY A 115 3.48 -16.99 10.21
N ASP A 116 3.60 -17.39 8.94
CA ASP A 116 4.74 -18.12 8.40
C ASP A 116 5.60 -17.29 7.42
N ASP A 117 5.37 -15.97 7.33
CA ASP A 117 6.03 -15.06 6.39
C ASP A 117 5.86 -15.38 4.90
N SER A 118 4.85 -16.16 4.54
CA SER A 118 4.53 -16.42 3.13
C SER A 118 4.24 -15.12 2.35
N PHE A 119 3.67 -14.10 3.00
CA PHE A 119 3.47 -12.77 2.43
C PHE A 119 3.53 -11.66 3.49
N GLN A 120 3.96 -10.47 3.06
CA GLN A 120 4.02 -9.24 3.85
C GLN A 120 3.08 -8.15 3.32
N CYS A 121 2.44 -8.35 2.17
CA CYS A 121 1.43 -7.43 1.67
C CYS A 121 0.24 -8.15 1.03
N ILE A 122 -0.93 -7.53 1.13
CA ILE A 122 -2.16 -7.94 0.44
C ILE A 122 -2.36 -6.99 -0.73
N ILE A 123 -2.25 -7.52 -1.94
CA ILE A 123 -2.36 -6.79 -3.20
C ILE A 123 -3.82 -6.83 -3.65
N HIS A 124 -4.36 -5.66 -3.95
CA HIS A 124 -5.69 -5.56 -4.54
C HIS A 124 -5.67 -6.05 -6.00
N PRO A 125 -6.56 -6.96 -6.45
CA PRO A 125 -6.49 -7.58 -7.78
C PRO A 125 -6.51 -6.59 -8.94
N LYS A 126 -7.24 -5.47 -8.82
CA LYS A 126 -7.25 -4.38 -9.81
C LYS A 126 -5.91 -3.68 -10.03
N MET A 127 -4.91 -3.89 -9.17
CA MET A 127 -3.55 -3.38 -9.43
C MET A 127 -2.83 -4.19 -10.51
N MET A 128 -3.31 -5.39 -10.82
CA MET A 128 -2.76 -6.30 -11.84
C MET A 128 -3.33 -6.07 -13.23
N THR A 129 -4.26 -5.12 -13.41
CA THR A 129 -4.91 -4.87 -14.70
C THR A 129 -4.18 -3.83 -15.56
N GLY A 130 -3.04 -3.31 -15.11
CA GLY A 130 -2.16 -2.44 -15.90
C GLY A 130 -1.43 -3.22 -17.00
N MET A 131 -0.84 -2.52 -17.97
CA MET A 131 -0.04 -3.19 -19.00
C MET A 131 1.11 -3.97 -18.34
N ALA A 132 1.18 -5.28 -18.62
CA ALA A 132 2.37 -6.05 -18.37
C ALA A 132 3.51 -5.39 -19.17
N ASN A 133 4.51 -4.85 -18.48
CA ASN A 133 5.72 -4.45 -19.17
C ASN A 133 6.45 -5.75 -19.49
N ALA A 134 6.28 -6.25 -20.71
CA ALA A 134 7.28 -7.08 -21.32
C ALA A 134 8.53 -6.20 -21.38
N ASP A 135 9.53 -6.49 -20.53
CA ASP A 135 10.88 -5.94 -20.69
C ASP A 135 11.31 -6.30 -22.11
N SER A 136 11.10 -5.34 -23.02
CA SER A 136 11.40 -5.51 -24.43
C SER A 136 12.90 -5.47 -24.51
N ALA A 137 13.48 -6.66 -24.67
CA ALA A 137 14.86 -6.86 -25.04
C ALA A 137 15.22 -5.83 -26.12
N VAL A 138 16.16 -4.95 -25.78
CA VAL A 138 16.77 -3.99 -26.69
C VAL A 138 17.32 -4.76 -27.88
N LYS A 139 16.60 -4.78 -29.01
CA LYS A 139 17.21 -5.07 -30.30
C LYS A 139 17.86 -3.78 -30.79
N VAL A 140 19.14 -3.64 -30.44
CA VAL A 140 20.06 -2.76 -31.17
C VAL A 140 20.04 -3.18 -32.64
N SER A 141 19.67 -2.24 -33.51
CA SER A 141 19.90 -2.32 -34.97
C SER A 141 21.14 -1.52 -35.31
#